data_AF-A0A5J4PJS5-F1
#
_entry.id   AF-A0A5J4PJS5-F1
#
_cell.length_a   1.000
_cell.length_b   1.000
_cell.length_c   1.000
_cell.angle_alpha   90.00
_cell.angle_beta   90.00
_cell.angle_gamma   90.00
#
_symmetry.space_group_name_H-M   'P 1'
#
loop_
_entity.id
_entity.type
_entity.pdbx_description
1 polymer ?
#
loop_
_entity_poly.entity_id
_entity_poly.type
_entity_poly.pdbx_seq_one_letter_code
_entity_poly.pdbx_strand_id
1 'polypeptide(L)' 'IMEKLPMGKHALPMAKVVVKRLIAYKNNVHTITSDNGSEFAEHEYIAKNSMQNSFSLIPVW' A
#
# COMPACT_ATOMS: atom_id res chain seq x y z
N ILE A 1 6.34 -8.22 12.05
CA ILE A 1 7.05 -7.17 12.81
C ILE A 1 6.35 -5.84 12.54
N MET A 2 5.93 -5.15 13.59
CA MET A 2 5.32 -3.81 13.49
C MET A 2 6.42 -2.76 13.49
N GLU A 3 6.39 -1.85 12.52
CA GLU A 3 7.35 -0.74 12.42
C GLU A 3 6.68 0.55 12.86
N LYS A 4 7.37 1.34 13.68
CA LYS A 4 6.89 2.65 14.10
C LYS A 4 7.01 3.61 12.92
N LEU A 5 5.88 4.14 12.44
CA LEU A 5 5.86 5.18 11.42
C LEU A 5 6.27 6.51 12.08
N PRO A 6 7.44 7.09 11.74
CA PRO A 6 7.89 8.35 12.35
C PRO A 6 6.97 9.53 12.02
N MET A 7 6.27 9.44 10.88
CA MET A 7 5.27 10.41 10.42
C MET A 7 3.82 9.97 10.75
N GLY A 8 3.61 9.01 11.67
CA GLY A 8 2.28 8.56 12.05
C GLY A 8 1.40 8.12 10.85
N LYS A 9 0.12 8.52 10.87
CA LYS A 9 -0.89 8.15 9.86
C LYS A 9 -0.89 9.01 8.59
N HIS A 10 0.19 9.75 8.32
CA HIS A 10 0.28 10.51 7.07
C HIS A 10 0.31 9.56 5.86
N ALA A 11 -0.57 9.81 4.90
CA ALA A 11 -0.87 8.86 3.84
C ALA A 11 0.33 8.57 2.91
N LEU A 12 1.03 9.60 2.44
CA LEU A 12 2.15 9.43 1.51
C LEU A 12 3.37 8.71 2.15
N PRO A 13 3.83 9.09 3.36
CA PRO A 13 4.87 8.32 4.05
C PRO A 13 4.46 6.85 4.26
N MET A 14 3.21 6.59 4.62
CA MET A 14 2.71 5.23 4.81
C MET A 14 2.71 4.45 3.49
N ALA A 15 2.22 5.04 2.40
CA ALA A 15 2.21 4.44 1.07
C ALA A 15 3.62 4.01 0.61
N LYS A 16 4.65 4.83 0.88
CA LYS A 16 6.05 4.48 0.59
C LYS A 16 6.54 3.26 1.38
N VAL A 17 6.19 3.18 2.66
CA VAL A 17 6.53 2.03 3.51
C VAL A 17 5.82 0.76 3.01
N VAL A 18 4.55 0.87 2.64
CA VAL A 18 3.76 -0.24 2.11
C VAL A 18 4.36 -0.76 0.80
N VAL A 19 4.67 0.12 -0.15
CA VAL A 19 5.35 -0.25 -1.41
C VAL A 19 6.66 -0.99 -1.16
N LYS A 20 7.51 -0.45 -0.27
CA LYS A 20 8.79 -1.07 0.10
C LYS A 20 8.61 -2.48 0.69
N ARG A 21 7.55 -2.71 1.47
CA ARG A 21 7.25 -4.01 2.07
C ARG A 21 6.72 -5.01 1.05
N LEU A 22 5.86 -4.56 0.15
CA LEU A 22 5.14 -5.42 -0.79
C LEU A 22 5.99 -5.85 -1.98
N ILE A 23 7.06 -5.11 -2.32
CA ILE A 23 7.90 -5.41 -3.48
C ILE A 23 8.51 -6.83 -3.43
N ALA A 24 8.76 -7.36 -2.23
CA ALA A 24 9.27 -8.72 -2.03
C ALA A 24 8.26 -9.81 -2.41
N TYR A 25 6.97 -9.49 -2.35
CA TYR A 25 5.87 -10.42 -2.61
C TYR A 25 5.26 -10.22 -3.99
N LYS A 26 5.87 -9.39 -4.83
CA LYS A 26 5.22 -8.86 -6.03
C LYS A 26 4.80 -9.91 -7.08
N ASN A 27 5.42 -11.08 -7.03
CA ASN A 27 5.13 -12.18 -7.97
C ASN A 27 4.02 -13.11 -7.46
N ASN A 28 3.72 -13.08 -6.17
CA ASN A 28 2.86 -14.08 -5.51
C ASN A 28 1.58 -13.48 -4.92
N VAL A 29 1.57 -12.17 -4.66
CA VAL A 29 0.37 -11.44 -4.28
C VAL A 29 -0.28 -10.98 -5.59
N HIS A 30 -1.61 -11.04 -5.68
CA HIS A 30 -2.41 -10.56 -6.83
C HIS A 30 -3.49 -9.52 -6.46
N THR A 31 -3.81 -9.38 -5.17
CA THR A 31 -4.73 -8.35 -4.67
C THR A 31 -4.37 -7.96 -3.25
N ILE A 32 -4.57 -6.68 -2.90
CA ILE A 32 -4.45 -6.16 -1.53
C ILE A 32 -5.71 -5.36 -1.24
N THR A 33 -6.39 -5.69 -0.14
CA THR A 33 -7.54 -4.96 0.38
C THR A 33 -7.12 -4.22 1.65
N SER A 34 -7.43 -2.93 1.72
CA SER A 34 -7.24 -2.12 2.91
C SER A 34 -8.56 -1.52 3.34
N ASP A 35 -8.68 -1.21 4.63
CA ASP A 35 -9.75 -0.37 5.14
C ASP A 35 -9.61 1.07 4.61
N ASN A 36 -10.73 1.81 4.55
CA ASN A 36 -10.81 3.17 4.00
C ASN A 36 -10.23 4.24 4.96
N GLY A 37 -9.23 3.87 5.76
CA GLY A 37 -8.54 4.79 6.66
C GLY A 37 -7.88 5.93 5.86
N SER A 38 -7.83 7.12 6.45
CA SER A 38 -7.20 8.29 5.81
C SER A 38 -5.72 8.09 5.54
N GLU A 39 -5.08 7.17 6.26
CA GLU A 39 -3.73 6.69 5.98
C GLU A 39 -3.60 6.09 4.55
N PHE A 40 -4.65 5.52 3.96
CA PHE A 40 -4.63 4.93 2.62
C PHE A 40 -5.16 5.87 1.52
N ALA A 41 -5.30 7.18 1.79
CA ALA A 41 -5.69 8.15 0.77
C ALA A 41 -4.78 8.10 -0.48
N GLU A 42 -3.51 7.72 -0.32
CA GLU A 42 -2.52 7.56 -1.39
C GLU A 42 -2.46 6.13 -1.98
N HIS A 43 -3.58 5.41 -1.99
CA HIS A 43 -3.66 4.04 -2.51
C HIS A 43 -3.25 3.94 -3.99
N GLU A 44 -3.51 4.96 -4.81
CA GLU A 44 -3.01 4.99 -6.19
C GLU A 44 -1.49 4.93 -6.28
N TYR A 45 -0.79 5.62 -5.37
CA TYR A 45 0.67 5.57 -5.31
C TYR A 45 1.14 4.14 -5.03
N ILE A 46 0.45 3.46 -4.10
CA ILE A 46 0.74 2.06 -3.78
C ILE A 46 0.55 1.21 -5.03
N ALA A 47 -0.64 1.23 -5.66
CA ALA A 47 -0.95 0.44 -6.85
C ALA A 47 0.09 0.62 -7.97
N LYS A 48 0.47 1.87 -8.28
CA LYS A 48 1.40 2.20 -9.36
C LYS A 48 2.84 1.77 -9.07
N ASN A 49 3.27 1.81 -7.80
CA ASN A 49 4.68 1.63 -7.43
C ASN A 49 5.00 0.27 -6.79
N SER A 50 4.02 -0.47 -6.25
CA SER A 50 4.30 -1.79 -5.69
C SER A 50 4.40 -2.87 -6.76
N MET A 51 3.64 -2.78 -7.86
CA MET A 51 3.41 -3.93 -8.74
C MET A 51 3.21 -3.49 -10.20
N GLN A 52 4.19 -3.73 -11.06
CA GLN A 52 4.05 -3.50 -12.51
C GLN A 52 2.99 -4.45 -13.08
N ASN A 53 1.92 -3.88 -13.62
CA ASN A 53 1.01 -4.40 -14.64
C ASN A 53 -0.21 -5.30 -14.33
N SER A 54 -0.59 -5.66 -13.09
CA SER A 54 -1.82 -6.50 -12.95
C SER A 54 -2.58 -6.41 -11.63
N PHE A 55 -2.76 -5.22 -11.05
CA PHE A 55 -3.45 -5.07 -9.78
C PHE A 55 -4.51 -4.00 -9.77
N SER A 56 -5.70 -4.35 -9.27
CA SER A 56 -6.70 -3.42 -8.78
C SER A 56 -6.61 -3.36 -7.25
N LEU A 57 -6.36 -2.17 -6.71
CA LEU A 57 -6.69 -1.89 -5.31
C LEU A 57 -8.21 -1.76 -5.28
N ILE A 58 -8.89 -2.74 -4.71
CA ILE A 58 -10.35 -2.73 -4.59
C ILE A 58 -10.67 -2.01 -3.28
N PRO A 59 -11.19 -0.77 -3.31
CA PRO A 59 -11.68 -0.12 -2.11
C PRO A 59 -12.90 -0.91 -1.63
N VAL A 60 -12.82 -1.39 -0.38
CA VAL A 60 -13.95 -2.04 0.28
C VAL A 60 -14.72 -0.93 0.98
N TRP A 61 -15.66 -0.30 0.27
CA TRP A 61 -16.61 0.66 0.85
C TRP A 61 -17.53 -0.01 1.86
#